data_AF-A0A6N7YTC5-F1
#
_entry.id   AF-A0A6N7YTC5-F1
#
_cell.length_a   1.000
_cell.length_b   1.000
_cell.length_c   1.000
_cell.angle_alpha   90.00
_cell.angle_beta   90.00
_cell.angle_gamma   90.00
#
_symmetry.space_group_name_H-M   'P 1'
#
loop_
_entity.id
_entity.type
_entity.pdbx_description
1 polymer ?
#
loop_
_entity_poly.entity_id
_entity_poly.type
_entity_poly.pdbx_seq_one_letter_code
_entity_poly.pdbx_strand_id
1 'polypeptide(L)'
;MSAFIDEHRARFGVEPICRTLGVSASAYYHRATGQRSQRVVDDEKLLALIEEVAERNYGAYGYRKTWLTLRRHGVQVGRDRVRRLMHQHGLQGAKRRGKPWRTTTADPTAEEESGSG
;
A
#
# COMPACT_ATOMS: atom_id res chain seq x y z
N MET A 1 -27.90 2.69 -12.21
CA MET A 1 -27.43 3.24 -13.50
C MET A 1 -26.95 2.15 -14.46
N SER A 2 -26.05 1.23 -14.06
CA SER A 2 -25.59 0.13 -14.93
C SER A 2 -26.67 -0.89 -15.29
N ALA A 3 -27.57 -1.22 -14.36
CA ALA A 3 -28.65 -2.20 -14.59
C ALA A 3 -29.53 -1.90 -15.82
N PHE A 4 -29.85 -0.63 -16.08
CA PHE A 4 -30.64 -0.23 -17.26
C PHE A 4 -29.88 -0.46 -18.58
N ILE A 5 -28.58 -0.15 -18.60
CA ILE A 5 -27.72 -0.40 -19.77
C ILE A 5 -27.56 -1.90 -19.99
N ASP A 6 -27.42 -2.69 -18.92
CA ASP A 6 -27.27 -4.14 -18.97
C ASP A 6 -28.53 -4.86 -19.49
N GLU A 7 -29.72 -4.34 -19.15
CA GLU A 7 -31.00 -4.86 -19.61
C GLU A 7 -31.26 -4.56 -21.10
N HIS A 8 -30.81 -3.39 -21.58
CA HIS A 8 -31.17 -2.89 -22.91
C HIS A 8 -30.06 -3.03 -23.97
N ARG A 9 -28.82 -3.35 -23.55
CA ARG A 9 -27.65 -3.48 -24.46
C ARG A 9 -27.82 -4.51 -25.59
N ALA A 10 -28.59 -5.57 -25.37
CA ALA A 10 -28.81 -6.61 -26.38
C ALA A 10 -29.72 -6.13 -27.53
N ARG A 11 -30.61 -5.16 -27.24
CA ARG A 11 -31.58 -4.64 -28.20
C ARG A 11 -31.11 -3.38 -28.91
N PHE A 12 -30.38 -2.51 -28.22
CA PHE A 12 -30.02 -1.18 -28.74
C PHE A 12 -28.51 -0.93 -28.84
N GLY A 13 -27.67 -1.83 -28.32
CA GLY A 13 -26.24 -1.60 -28.18
C GLY A 13 -25.90 -0.62 -27.04
N VAL A 14 -24.66 -0.67 -26.54
CA VAL A 14 -24.24 0.11 -25.38
C VAL A 14 -24.05 1.60 -25.72
N GLU A 15 -23.44 1.91 -26.87
CA GLU A 15 -23.15 3.30 -27.26
C GLU A 15 -24.39 4.19 -27.39
N PRO A 16 -25.49 3.77 -28.03
CA PRO A 16 -26.70 4.59 -28.12
C PRO A 16 -27.35 4.87 -26.75
N ILE A 17 -27.37 3.87 -25.87
CA ILE A 17 -27.91 4.00 -24.51
C ILE A 17 -27.04 4.97 -23.69
N CYS A 18 -25.72 4.78 -23.72
CA CYS A 18 -24.75 5.63 -23.05
C CYS A 18 -24.84 7.10 -23.51
N ARG A 19 -24.97 7.33 -24.82
CA ARG A 19 -25.15 8.67 -25.40
C ARG A 19 -26.44 9.35 -24.89
N THR A 20 -27.53 8.59 -24.78
CA THR A 20 -28.83 9.10 -24.31
C THR A 20 -28.81 9.41 -22.81
N LEU A 21 -28.09 8.60 -22.02
CA LEU A 21 -27.97 8.78 -20.57
C LEU A 21 -26.86 9.75 -20.15
N GLY A 22 -26.09 10.30 -21.10
CA GLY A 22 -24.95 11.17 -20.82
C GLY A 22 -23.78 10.46 -20.13
N VAL A 23 -23.66 9.14 -20.30
CA VAL A 23 -22.60 8.32 -19.70
C VAL A 23 -21.59 7.94 -20.78
N SER A 24 -20.30 7.94 -20.45
CA SER A 24 -19.28 7.41 -21.37
C SER A 24 -19.40 5.89 -21.51
N ALA A 25 -19.46 5.39 -22.75
CA ALA A 25 -19.42 3.96 -23.04
C ALA A 25 -18.12 3.32 -22.50
N SER A 26 -16.98 4.03 -22.55
CA SER A 26 -15.73 3.52 -21.99
C SER A 26 -15.80 3.41 -20.47
N ALA A 27 -16.44 4.37 -19.79
CA ALA A 27 -16.65 4.31 -18.35
C ALA A 27 -17.63 3.18 -17.97
N TYR A 28 -18.67 2.94 -18.78
CA TYR A 28 -19.54 1.78 -18.63
C TYR A 28 -18.76 0.47 -18.77
N TYR A 29 -18.03 0.26 -19.87
CA TYR A 29 -17.27 -0.97 -20.06
C TYR A 29 -16.18 -1.14 -18.99
N HIS A 30 -15.52 -0.06 -18.55
CA HIS A 30 -14.55 -0.11 -17.45
C HIS A 30 -15.18 -0.56 -16.12
N ARG A 31 -16.44 -0.20 -15.89
CA ARG A 31 -17.18 -0.58 -14.69
C ARG A 31 -17.85 -1.95 -14.82
N ALA A 32 -18.34 -2.29 -16.00
CA ALA A 32 -19.09 -3.50 -16.34
C ALA A 32 -18.20 -4.71 -16.58
N THR A 33 -16.99 -4.51 -17.13
CA THR A 33 -16.03 -5.61 -17.27
C THR A 33 -15.67 -6.18 -15.90
N GLY A 34 -15.74 -5.38 -14.82
CA GLY A 34 -15.33 -5.81 -13.48
C GLY A 34 -13.94 -6.47 -13.51
N GLN A 35 -13.15 -6.18 -14.57
CA GLN A 35 -12.04 -7.02 -14.95
C GLN A 35 -11.07 -6.92 -13.79
N ARG A 36 -10.74 -8.04 -13.16
CA ARG A 36 -9.52 -8.11 -12.36
C ARG A 36 -8.42 -7.79 -13.35
N SER A 37 -8.08 -6.50 -13.45
CA SER A 37 -7.01 -6.06 -14.32
C SER A 37 -5.78 -6.86 -13.94
N GLN A 38 -4.88 -7.13 -14.88
CA GLN A 38 -3.63 -7.84 -14.57
C GLN A 38 -2.95 -7.26 -13.31
N ARG A 39 -3.10 -5.95 -13.09
CA ARG A 39 -2.66 -5.23 -11.89
C ARG A 39 -3.31 -5.71 -10.60
N VAL A 40 -4.61 -6.00 -10.58
CA VAL A 40 -5.33 -6.55 -9.41
C VAL A 40 -4.84 -7.95 -9.11
N VAL A 41 -4.68 -8.80 -10.14
CA VAL A 41 -4.13 -10.15 -9.97
C VAL A 41 -2.69 -10.11 -9.45
N ASP A 42 -1.87 -9.21 -9.99
CA ASP A 42 -0.49 -9.03 -9.54
C ASP A 42 -0.42 -8.43 -8.13
N ASP A 43 -1.37 -7.55 -7.77
CA ASP A 43 -1.49 -6.99 -6.42
C ASP A 43 -1.92 -8.07 -5.41
N GLU A 44 -2.86 -8.96 -5.76
CA GLU A 44 -3.24 -10.11 -4.94
C GLU A 44 -2.05 -11.05 -4.71
N LYS A 45 -1.30 -11.38 -5.76
CA LYS A 45 -0.07 -12.18 -5.65
C LYS A 45 0.98 -11.52 -4.77
N LEU A 46 1.18 -10.21 -4.96
CA LEU A 46 2.13 -9.46 -4.15
C LEU A 46 1.68 -9.38 -2.69
N LEU A 47 0.39 -9.24 -2.44
CA LEU A 47 -0.17 -9.22 -1.10
C LEU A 47 0.10 -10.54 -0.37
N ALA A 48 -0.11 -11.68 -1.02
CA ALA A 48 0.19 -12.99 -0.43
C ALA A 48 1.66 -13.10 0.02
N LEU A 49 2.60 -12.58 -0.78
CA LEU A 49 4.02 -12.53 -0.40
C LEU A 49 4.30 -11.58 0.77
N ILE A 50 3.58 -10.45 0.83
CA ILE A 50 3.67 -9.50 1.95
C ILE A 50 3.16 -10.15 3.24
N GLU A 51 2.06 -10.89 3.17
CA GLU A 51 1.45 -11.61 4.29
C GLU A 51 2.37 -12.71 4.82
N GLU A 52 2.97 -13.52 3.92
CA GLU A 52 3.96 -14.54 4.29
C GLU A 52 5.17 -13.92 5.03
N VAL A 53 5.67 -12.78 4.55
CA VAL A 53 6.75 -12.05 5.23
C VAL A 53 6.27 -11.50 6.58
N ALA A 54 5.04 -11.02 6.67
CA ALA A 54 4.48 -10.51 7.92
C ALA A 54 4.35 -11.64 8.95
N GLU A 55 3.84 -12.80 8.57
CA GLU A 55 3.68 -13.98 9.41
C GLU A 55 5.02 -14.49 9.93
N ARG A 56 6.01 -14.67 9.04
CA ARG A 56 7.39 -15.08 9.41
C ARG A 56 8.08 -14.13 10.37
N ASN A 57 7.70 -12.85 10.35
CA ASN A 57 8.29 -11.82 11.22
C ASN A 57 7.34 -11.40 12.34
N TYR A 58 6.27 -12.16 12.61
CA TYR A 58 5.28 -11.88 13.66
C TYR A 58 4.71 -10.45 13.62
N GLY A 59 4.53 -9.89 12.43
CA GLY A 59 4.06 -8.51 12.24
C GLY A 59 5.06 -7.42 12.68
N ALA A 60 6.31 -7.77 12.99
CA ALA A 60 7.32 -6.78 13.42
C ALA A 60 7.78 -5.85 12.29
N TYR A 61 7.57 -6.25 11.02
CA TYR A 61 8.08 -5.54 9.86
C TYR A 61 7.05 -4.57 9.30
N GLY A 62 7.43 -3.29 9.26
CA GLY A 62 6.71 -2.30 8.47
C GLY A 62 7.14 -2.34 7.01
N TYR A 63 6.43 -1.58 6.16
CA TYR A 63 6.59 -1.63 4.69
C TYR A 63 8.03 -1.52 4.19
N ARG A 64 8.91 -0.75 4.86
CA ARG A 64 10.31 -0.62 4.45
C ARG A 64 11.08 -1.93 4.61
N LYS A 65 10.87 -2.65 5.71
CA LYS A 65 11.54 -3.94 5.96
C LYS A 65 10.95 -5.03 5.07
N THR A 66 9.63 -5.06 4.96
CA THR A 66 8.93 -5.99 4.04
C THR A 66 9.41 -5.82 2.60
N TRP A 67 9.51 -4.58 2.11
CA TRP A 67 10.06 -4.30 0.76
C TRP A 67 11.49 -4.81 0.59
N LEU A 68 12.37 -4.61 1.57
CA LEU A 68 13.75 -5.12 1.52
C LEU A 68 13.78 -6.66 1.50
N THR A 69 12.96 -7.32 2.32
CA THR A 69 12.85 -8.78 2.35
C THR A 69 12.36 -9.31 1.01
N LEU A 70 11.32 -8.71 0.42
CA LEU A 70 10.82 -9.08 -0.91
C LEU A 70 11.91 -8.97 -1.98
N ARG A 71 12.71 -7.89 -1.97
CA ARG A 71 13.85 -7.76 -2.90
C ARG A 71 14.92 -8.83 -2.69
N ARG A 72 15.19 -9.23 -1.44
CA ARG A 72 16.13 -10.32 -1.14
C ARG A 72 15.62 -11.67 -1.64
N HIS A 73 14.31 -11.87 -1.69
CA HIS A 73 13.67 -13.04 -2.30
C HIS A 73 13.51 -12.92 -3.83
N GLY A 74 14.13 -11.92 -4.47
CA GLY A 74 14.11 -11.75 -5.93
C GLY A 74 12.85 -11.06 -6.48
N VAL A 75 11.95 -10.59 -5.62
CA VAL A 75 10.72 -9.93 -6.06
C VAL A 75 11.01 -8.47 -6.42
N GLN A 76 10.91 -8.12 -7.70
CA GLN A 76 11.13 -6.76 -8.18
C GLN A 76 9.86 -5.91 -8.05
N VAL A 77 9.72 -5.19 -6.94
CA VAL A 77 8.56 -4.31 -6.70
C VAL A 77 8.99 -2.94 -6.17
N GLY A 78 8.20 -1.92 -6.53
CA GLY A 78 8.38 -0.57 -6.02
C GLY A 78 8.00 -0.47 -4.54
N ARG A 79 8.79 0.28 -3.76
CA ARG A 79 8.56 0.52 -2.33
C ARG A 79 7.16 1.06 -2.04
N ASP A 80 6.68 1.98 -2.86
CA ASP A 80 5.40 2.64 -2.64
C ASP A 80 4.22 1.73 -2.99
N ARG A 81 4.40 0.73 -3.87
CA ARG A 81 3.41 -0.33 -4.11
C ARG A 81 3.22 -1.21 -2.88
N VAL A 82 4.31 -1.62 -2.23
CA VAL A 82 4.27 -2.35 -0.95
C VAL A 82 3.58 -1.52 0.13
N ARG A 83 3.94 -0.24 0.26
CA ARG A 83 3.30 0.67 1.23
C ARG A 83 1.79 0.74 1.00
N ARG A 84 1.36 0.94 -0.26
CA ARG A 84 -0.06 1.03 -0.62
C ARG A 84 -0.81 -0.24 -0.24
N LEU A 85 -0.29 -1.42 -0.62
CA LEU A 85 -0.95 -2.69 -0.34
C LEU A 85 -1.02 -2.97 1.17
N MET A 86 0.07 -2.75 1.90
CA MET A 86 0.07 -2.91 3.35
C MET A 86 -0.93 -1.98 4.04
N HIS A 87 -1.05 -0.72 3.57
CA HIS A 87 -2.02 0.22 4.12
C HIS A 87 -3.47 -0.18 3.82
N GLN A 88 -3.76 -0.58 2.57
CA GLN A 88 -5.10 -1.00 2.14
C GLN A 88 -5.59 -2.26 2.88
N HIS A 89 -4.67 -3.14 3.27
CA HIS A 89 -4.99 -4.40 3.96
C HIS A 89 -4.71 -4.37 5.47
N GLY A 90 -4.45 -3.20 6.05
CA GLY A 90 -4.26 -3.05 7.50
C GLY A 90 -2.98 -3.68 8.06
N LEU A 91 -2.05 -4.12 7.20
CA LEU A 91 -0.78 -4.70 7.59
C LEU A 91 0.16 -3.60 8.08
N GLN A 92 0.36 -3.56 9.39
CA GLN A 92 1.23 -2.57 10.04
C GLN A 92 2.36 -3.29 10.77
N GLY A 93 3.58 -2.83 10.54
CA GLY A 93 4.70 -3.26 11.36
C GLY A 93 4.54 -2.76 12.78
N ALA A 94 5.02 -3.54 13.76
CA ALA A 94 5.15 -3.09 15.14
C ALA A 94 5.80 -1.69 15.17
N LYS A 95 5.02 -0.67 15.52
CA LYS A 95 5.54 0.68 15.73
C LYS A 95 6.55 0.57 16.86
N ARG A 96 7.81 0.90 16.61
CA ARG A 96 8.72 1.22 17.71
C ARG A 96 8.09 2.38 18.47
N ARG A 97 7.46 2.10 19.62
CA ARG A 97 7.15 3.11 20.63
C ARG A 97 8.44 3.90 20.86
N GLY A 98 8.32 5.22 20.82
CA GLY A 98 9.45 6.13 20.76
C GLY A 98 10.43 5.96 21.91
N LYS A 99 11.71 6.04 21.58
CA LYS A 99 12.65 7.07 22.08
C LYS A 99 13.87 7.05 21.17
N PRO A 100 14.33 8.19 20.60
CA PRO A 100 15.69 8.24 20.11
C PRO A 100 16.60 8.00 21.32
N TRP A 101 17.47 6.99 21.22
CA TRP A 101 18.54 6.79 22.17
C TRP A 101 19.41 8.06 22.15
N ARG A 102 19.35 8.88 23.21
CA ARG A 102 20.33 9.95 23.46
C ARG A 102 21.50 9.32 24.21
N THR A 103 22.67 9.25 23.59
CA THR A 103 23.91 8.71 24.21
C THR A 103 24.68 9.76 25.01
N THR A 104 24.10 10.90 25.36
CA THR A 104 24.84 11.94 26.08
C THR A 104 23.90 12.72 26.98
N THR A 105 23.92 12.37 28.27
CA THR A 105 23.60 13.33 29.32
C THR A 105 24.92 14.05 29.56
N ALA A 106 25.04 15.31 29.12
CA ALA A 106 26.16 16.12 29.58
C ALA A 106 25.99 16.28 31.09
N ASP A 107 27.03 15.93 31.83
CA ASP A 107 27.11 16.15 33.27
C ASP A 107 27.12 17.68 33.50
N PRO A 108 26.12 18.28 34.18
CA PRO A 108 26.11 19.71 34.45
C PRO A 108 27.07 20.11 35.58
N THR A 109 27.88 19.18 36.09
CA THR A 109 28.83 19.40 37.19
C THR A 109 30.25 19.79 36.71
N ALA A 110 30.40 20.20 35.45
CA ALA A 110 31.67 20.63 34.87
C ALA A 110 31.81 22.17 34.86
N GLU A 111 31.57 22.77 36.01
CA GLU A 111 31.88 24.14 36.41
C GLU A 111 32.23 23.98 37.91
N GLU A 112 33.32 24.42 38.51
CA GLU A 112 34.42 25.33 38.21
C GLU A 112 35.47 25.02 39.29
N GLU A 113 36.71 24.71 38.94
CA GLU A 113 37.84 25.02 39.84
C GLU A 113 38.88 25.79 39.05
N SER A 114 38.66 27.10 39.06
CA SER A 114 39.68 28.12 38.88
C SER A 114 40.61 28.11 40.08
N GLY A 115 41.93 28.25 39.86
CA GLY A 115 42.81 28.78 40.90
C GLY A 115 44.22 28.16 40.99
N SER A 116 45.18 28.95 40.51
CA SER A 116 46.44 29.32 41.18
C SER A 116 47.34 28.24 41.79
N GLY A 117 48.58 28.20 41.28
CA GLY A 117 49.76 27.58 41.90
C GLY A 117 50.93 27.55 40.95
#